data_AF-A0A822CVB8-F1
#
_entry.id   AF-A0A822CVB8-F1
#
_cell.length_a   1.000
_cell.length_b   1.000
_cell.length_c   1.000
_cell.angle_alpha   90.00
_cell.angle_beta   90.00
_cell.angle_gamma   90.00
#
_symmetry.space_group_name_H-M   'P 1'
#
loop_
_entity.id
_entity.type
_entity.pdbx_description
1 polymer ?
#
loop_
_entity_poly.entity_id
_entity_poly.type
_entity_poly.pdbx_seq_one_letter_code
_entity_poly.pdbx_strand_id
1 'polypeptide(L)'
;MSSLSPAQLIVNIAEYYTIYTGFITLFFGIFGNISLIFVLTRLRIFRGNPSTFYLIVESITNSLQMALLLTSRIAMNGFAIDLTQTILFWCKLRGSFRAYFTLKPLSIICFSAIDQYLSTSYYPFLRQKSTINLAKILITIVIIVWILH
;
A
#
# COMPACT_ATOMS: atom_id res chain seq x y z
N MET A 1 -35.73 25.57 12.06
CA MET A 1 -34.47 24.79 12.05
C MET A 1 -34.82 23.37 12.47
N SER A 2 -35.02 22.46 11.53
CA SER A 2 -35.24 21.05 11.83
C SER A 2 -33.95 20.47 12.42
N SER A 3 -33.99 20.06 13.68
CA SER A 3 -32.89 19.33 14.33
C SER A 3 -32.58 18.07 13.51
N LEU A 4 -31.35 17.96 13.01
CA LEU A 4 -30.85 16.74 12.37
C LEU A 4 -31.05 15.55 13.31
N SER A 5 -31.48 14.41 12.77
CA SER A 5 -31.54 13.19 13.57
C SER A 5 -30.12 12.78 13.99
N PRO A 6 -29.94 12.08 15.12
CA PRO A 6 -28.63 11.61 15.55
C PRO A 6 -27.89 10.81 14.46
N ALA A 7 -28.62 10.05 13.63
CA ALA A 7 -28.06 9.30 12.52
C ALA A 7 -27.46 10.22 11.44
N GLN A 8 -28.15 11.31 11.08
CA GLN A 8 -27.67 12.27 10.08
C GLN A 8 -26.43 13.02 10.56
N LEU A 9 -26.36 13.33 11.86
CA LEU A 9 -25.19 13.97 12.46
C LEU A 9 -23.94 13.08 12.35
N ILE A 10 -24.07 11.78 12.65
CA ILE A 10 -22.96 10.82 12.59
C ILE A 10 -22.43 10.69 11.16
N VAL A 11 -23.33 10.59 10.16
CA VAL A 11 -22.94 10.51 8.75
C VAL A 11 -22.16 11.75 8.32
N ASN A 12 -22.67 12.95 8.63
CA ASN A 12 -21.99 14.21 8.28
C ASN A 12 -20.58 14.28 8.91
N ILE A 13 -20.44 13.91 10.19
CA ILE A 13 -19.13 13.89 10.86
C ILE A 13 -18.19 12.89 10.17
N ALA A 14 -18.68 11.70 9.82
CA ALA A 14 -17.89 10.68 9.15
C ALA A 14 -17.44 11.11 7.74
N GLU A 15 -18.26 11.86 7.01
CA GLU A 15 -17.91 12.45 5.71
C GLU A 15 -16.78 13.46 5.86
N TYR A 16 -16.94 14.47 6.73
CA TYR A 16 -15.88 15.45 6.99
C TYR A 16 -14.58 14.77 7.42
N TYR A 17 -14.67 13.81 8.34
CA TYR A 17 -13.51 13.03 8.78
C TYR A 17 -12.85 12.31 7.59
N THR A 18 -13.62 11.62 6.75
CA THR A 18 -13.10 10.89 5.59
C THR A 18 -12.41 11.82 4.59
N ILE A 19 -12.96 13.01 4.34
CA ILE A 19 -12.39 14.00 3.44
C ILE A 19 -11.06 14.52 3.99
N TYR A 20 -11.05 15.10 5.20
CA TYR A 20 -9.86 15.75 5.74
C TYR A 20 -8.73 14.75 6.00
N THR A 21 -9.03 13.65 6.68
CA THR A 21 -8.02 12.62 6.93
C THR A 21 -7.58 11.93 5.64
N GLY A 22 -8.48 11.75 4.67
CA GLY A 22 -8.19 11.20 3.36
C GLY A 22 -7.19 12.07 2.59
N PHE A 23 -7.44 13.37 2.47
CA PHE A 23 -6.54 14.29 1.75
C PHE A 23 -5.17 14.40 2.42
N ILE A 24 -5.13 14.50 3.75
CA ILE A 24 -3.87 14.53 4.51
C ILE A 24 -3.08 13.23 4.27
N THR A 25 -3.74 12.08 4.40
CA THR A 25 -3.11 10.77 4.20
C THR A 25 -2.64 10.59 2.77
N LEU A 26 -3.41 11.05 1.78
CA LEU A 26 -3.05 10.97 0.37
C LEU A 26 -1.78 11.79 0.08
N PHE A 27 -1.74 13.04 0.54
CA PHE A 27 -0.63 13.95 0.29
C PHE A 27 0.66 13.46 0.96
N PHE A 28 0.63 13.26 2.28
CA PHE A 28 1.81 12.82 3.03
C PHE A 28 2.21 11.38 2.67
N GLY A 29 1.23 10.51 2.39
CA GLY A 29 1.48 9.13 1.98
C GLY A 29 2.20 9.05 0.63
N ILE A 30 1.72 9.77 -0.40
CA ILE A 30 2.39 9.80 -1.71
C ILE A 30 3.77 10.44 -1.58
N PHE A 31 3.86 11.60 -0.93
CA PHE A 31 5.14 12.30 -0.76
C PHE A 31 6.17 11.44 -0.01
N GLY A 32 5.75 10.79 1.09
CA GLY A 32 6.60 9.90 1.88
C GLY A 32 7.09 8.70 1.09
N ASN A 33 6.20 8.00 0.37
CA ASN A 33 6.58 6.85 -0.45
C ASN A 33 7.52 7.23 -1.59
N ILE A 34 7.28 8.34 -2.29
CA ILE A 34 8.17 8.83 -3.36
C ILE A 34 9.55 9.18 -2.79
N SER A 35 9.59 9.89 -1.67
CA SER A 35 10.83 10.25 -0.98
C SER A 35 11.62 9.01 -0.56
N LEU A 36 10.93 7.99 -0.03
CA LEU A 36 11.53 6.72 0.36
C LEU A 36 12.13 5.99 -0.84
N ILE A 37 11.38 5.85 -1.94
CA ILE A 37 11.87 5.24 -3.19
C ILE A 37 13.10 5.99 -3.70
N PHE A 38 13.08 7.32 -3.67
CA PHE A 38 14.20 8.15 -4.11
C PHE A 38 15.46 7.89 -3.27
N VAL A 39 15.34 7.92 -1.93
CA VAL A 39 16.46 7.67 -1.01
C VAL A 39 17.04 6.27 -1.21
N LEU A 40 16.19 5.24 -1.19
CA LEU A 40 16.61 3.83 -1.28
C LEU A 40 17.24 3.49 -2.64
N THR A 41 16.80 4.13 -3.72
CA THR A 41 17.35 3.89 -5.07
C THR A 41 18.67 4.63 -5.29
N ARG A 42 18.86 5.80 -4.68
CA ARG A 42 20.02 6.66 -4.93
C ARG A 42 21.22 6.33 -4.06
N LEU A 43 21.00 5.96 -2.79
CA LEU A 43 22.10 5.65 -1.88
C LEU A 43 22.78 4.34 -2.26
N ARG A 44 24.10 4.40 -2.50
CA ARG A 44 24.90 3.22 -2.90
C ARG A 44 24.90 2.12 -1.84
N ILE A 45 24.79 2.48 -0.56
CA ILE A 45 24.78 1.54 0.58
C ILE A 45 23.58 0.57 0.50
N PHE A 46 22.46 1.02 -0.07
CA PHE A 46 21.25 0.21 -0.18
C PHE A 46 21.17 -0.60 -1.48
N ARG A 47 22.11 -0.40 -2.42
CA ARG A 47 22.12 -1.13 -3.68
C ARG A 47 22.46 -2.60 -3.45
N GLY A 48 21.57 -3.47 -3.89
CA GLY A 48 21.74 -4.92 -3.78
C GLY A 48 21.32 -5.49 -2.42
N ASN A 49 20.83 -4.67 -1.49
CA ASN A 49 20.25 -5.15 -0.25
C ASN A 49 18.82 -5.69 -0.51
N PRO A 50 18.53 -6.98 -0.26
CA PRO A 50 17.22 -7.59 -0.50
C PRO A 50 16.09 -6.94 0.32
N SER A 51 16.29 -6.66 1.61
CA SER A 51 15.33 -5.93 2.46
C SER A 51 14.95 -4.56 1.86
N THR A 52 15.93 -3.81 1.34
CA THR A 52 15.67 -2.54 0.64
C THR A 52 14.80 -2.75 -0.60
N PHE A 53 15.05 -3.80 -1.38
CA PHE A 53 14.24 -4.11 -2.56
C PHE A 53 12.77 -4.38 -2.20
N TYR A 54 12.50 -5.11 -1.11
CA TYR A 54 11.13 -5.28 -0.61
C TYR A 54 10.46 -3.95 -0.26
N LEU A 55 11.18 -3.07 0.46
CA LEU A 55 10.65 -1.75 0.83
C LEU A 55 10.32 -0.88 -0.39
N ILE A 56 11.16 -0.89 -1.44
CA ILE A 56 10.87 -0.15 -2.68
C ILE A 56 9.58 -0.67 -3.33
N VAL A 57 9.42 -2.00 -3.44
CA VAL A 57 8.20 -2.59 -4.03
C VAL A 57 6.96 -2.30 -3.18
N GLU A 58 7.09 -2.35 -1.87
CA GLU A 58 6.04 -1.99 -0.92
C GLU A 58 5.62 -0.51 -1.09
N SER A 59 6.58 0.41 -1.15
CA SER A 59 6.30 1.84 -1.34
C SER A 59 5.62 2.15 -2.68
N ILE A 60 6.01 1.45 -3.75
CA ILE A 60 5.31 1.55 -5.06
C ILE A 60 3.87 1.06 -4.92
N THR A 61 3.66 -0.05 -4.22
CA THR A 61 2.33 -0.65 -4.01
C THR A 61 1.43 0.27 -3.18
N ASN A 62 1.96 0.83 -2.11
CA ASN A 62 1.24 1.79 -1.26
C ASN A 62 0.90 3.08 -2.04
N SER A 63 1.81 3.56 -2.88
CA SER A 63 1.54 4.73 -3.74
C SER A 63 0.37 4.46 -4.70
N LEU A 64 0.33 3.29 -5.33
CA LEU A 64 -0.77 2.88 -6.21
C LEU A 64 -2.08 2.69 -5.43
N GLN A 65 -2.02 2.08 -4.25
CA GLN A 65 -3.19 1.92 -3.37
C GLN A 65 -3.80 3.28 -3.00
N MET A 66 -2.96 4.24 -2.61
CA MET A 66 -3.42 5.59 -2.27
C MET A 66 -4.01 6.30 -3.49
N ALA A 67 -3.31 6.25 -4.64
CA ALA A 67 -3.78 6.88 -5.86
C ALA A 67 -5.13 6.33 -6.36
N LEU A 68 -5.36 5.03 -6.20
CA LEU A 68 -6.55 4.36 -6.74
C LEU A 68 -7.67 4.19 -5.71
N LEU A 69 -7.40 3.51 -4.59
CA LEU A 69 -8.44 3.16 -3.61
C LEU A 69 -8.80 4.32 -2.69
N LEU A 70 -7.81 5.07 -2.19
CA LEU A 70 -8.08 6.21 -1.30
C LEU A 70 -8.76 7.34 -2.08
N THR A 71 -8.27 7.69 -3.27
CA THR A 71 -8.91 8.67 -4.15
C THR A 71 -10.35 8.28 -4.48
N SER A 72 -10.61 7.00 -4.82
CA SER A 72 -11.98 6.54 -5.09
C SER A 72 -12.88 6.65 -3.86
N ARG A 73 -12.34 6.46 -2.65
CA ARG A 73 -13.09 6.62 -1.40
C ARG A 73 -13.39 8.09 -1.09
N ILE A 74 -12.44 8.99 -1.34
CA ILE A 74 -12.63 10.43 -1.18
C ILE A 74 -13.67 10.94 -2.19
N ALA A 75 -13.60 10.50 -3.45
CA ALA A 75 -14.57 10.87 -4.48
C ALA A 75 -16.01 10.43 -4.09
N MET A 76 -16.15 9.19 -3.64
CA MET A 76 -17.45 8.62 -3.25
C MET A 76 -18.02 9.27 -1.99
N ASN A 77 -17.25 9.30 -0.90
CA ASN A 77 -17.76 9.75 0.40
C ASN A 77 -17.71 11.28 0.56
N GLY A 78 -16.85 11.96 -0.19
CA GLY A 78 -16.63 13.39 -0.05
C GLY A 78 -17.35 14.26 -1.07
N PHE A 79 -17.58 13.71 -2.27
CA PHE A 79 -18.18 14.44 -3.39
C PHE A 79 -19.41 13.75 -3.97
N ALA A 80 -19.85 12.63 -3.38
CA ALA A 80 -20.92 11.79 -3.89
C ALA A 80 -20.69 11.30 -5.34
N ILE A 81 -19.42 11.21 -5.78
CA ILE A 81 -19.04 10.73 -7.11
C ILE A 81 -18.76 9.23 -7.03
N ASP A 82 -19.71 8.43 -7.51
CA ASP A 82 -19.56 6.98 -7.53
C ASP A 82 -18.89 6.49 -8.83
N LEU A 83 -17.57 6.27 -8.76
CA LEU A 83 -16.77 5.68 -9.84
C LEU A 83 -17.22 4.25 -10.22
N THR A 84 -17.90 3.53 -9.32
CA THR A 84 -18.39 2.17 -9.63
C THR A 84 -19.66 2.18 -10.48
N GLN A 85 -20.43 3.27 -10.43
CA GLN A 85 -21.59 3.45 -11.31
C GLN A 85 -21.19 3.94 -12.70
N THR A 86 -20.09 4.69 -12.80
CA THR A 86 -19.62 5.23 -14.09
C THR A 86 -18.72 4.27 -14.85
N ILE A 87 -17.92 3.44 -14.17
CA ILE A 87 -16.93 2.56 -14.81
C ILE A 87 -17.15 1.10 -14.39
N LEU A 88 -17.73 0.31 -15.29
CA LEU A 88 -18.04 -1.12 -15.06
C LEU A 88 -16.79 -1.95 -14.72
N PHE A 89 -15.65 -1.61 -15.33
CA PHE A 89 -14.35 -2.22 -15.05
C PHE A 89 -13.91 -1.96 -13.60
N TRP A 90 -14.07 -0.72 -13.11
CA TRP A 90 -13.74 -0.36 -11.73
C TRP A 90 -14.64 -1.07 -10.73
N CYS A 91 -15.94 -1.19 -11.03
CA CYS A 91 -16.90 -1.91 -10.19
C CYS A 91 -16.50 -3.37 -9.96
N LYS A 92 -16.07 -4.10 -11.01
CA LYS A 92 -15.67 -5.51 -10.90
C LYS A 92 -14.34 -5.69 -10.17
N LEU A 93 -13.36 -4.82 -10.44
CA LEU A 93 -12.01 -4.96 -9.88
C LEU A 93 -11.85 -4.38 -8.48
N ARG A 94 -12.75 -3.49 -8.01
CA ARG A 94 -12.62 -2.82 -6.71
C ARG A 94 -12.45 -3.80 -5.55
N GLY A 95 -13.21 -4.90 -5.54
CA GLY A 95 -13.12 -5.93 -4.50
C GLY A 95 -11.75 -6.62 -4.52
N SER A 96 -11.34 -7.14 -5.67
CA SER A 96 -10.06 -7.81 -5.86
C SER A 96 -8.88 -6.90 -5.57
N PHE A 97 -8.90 -5.65 -6.05
CA PHE A 97 -7.87 -4.65 -5.76
C PHE A 97 -7.79 -4.35 -4.27
N ARG A 98 -8.92 -4.28 -3.56
CA ARG A 98 -8.89 -4.06 -2.11
C ARG A 98 -8.18 -5.19 -1.38
N ALA A 99 -8.46 -6.45 -1.72
CA ALA A 99 -7.77 -7.60 -1.16
C ALA A 99 -6.28 -7.60 -1.53
N TYR A 100 -5.97 -7.42 -2.82
CA TYR A 100 -4.62 -7.34 -3.35
C TYR A 100 -3.78 -6.29 -2.62
N PHE A 101 -4.23 -5.03 -2.60
CA PHE A 101 -3.51 -3.93 -1.99
C PHE A 101 -3.45 -4.00 -0.45
N THR A 102 -4.26 -4.83 0.20
CA THR A 102 -4.18 -5.02 1.67
C THR A 102 -3.20 -6.15 2.03
N LEU A 103 -3.31 -7.30 1.37
CA LEU A 103 -2.60 -8.51 1.75
C LEU A 103 -1.19 -8.60 1.15
N LYS A 104 -0.98 -8.01 -0.03
CA LYS A 104 0.34 -7.98 -0.68
C LYS A 104 1.36 -7.18 0.12
N PRO A 105 1.12 -5.91 0.53
CA PRO A 105 2.07 -5.16 1.34
C PRO A 105 2.41 -5.87 2.65
N LEU A 106 1.40 -6.46 3.32
CA LEU A 106 1.62 -7.24 4.54
C LEU A 106 2.60 -8.40 4.31
N SER A 107 2.40 -9.15 3.23
CA SER A 107 3.28 -10.26 2.85
C SER A 107 4.71 -9.76 2.57
N ILE A 108 4.84 -8.65 1.84
CA ILE A 108 6.14 -8.05 1.50
C ILE A 108 6.88 -7.58 2.76
N ILE A 109 6.18 -6.94 3.70
CA ILE A 109 6.77 -6.49 4.98
C ILE A 109 7.24 -7.69 5.80
N CYS A 110 6.46 -8.77 5.87
CA CYS A 110 6.89 -10.00 6.55
C CYS A 110 8.18 -10.56 5.93
N PHE A 111 8.27 -10.63 4.60
CA PHE A 111 9.49 -11.08 3.93
C PHE A 111 10.67 -10.13 4.15
N SER A 112 10.43 -8.81 4.16
CA SER A 112 11.47 -7.82 4.48
C SER A 112 12.02 -8.01 5.89
N ALA A 113 11.15 -8.27 6.87
CA ALA A 113 11.55 -8.52 8.26
C ALA A 113 12.35 -9.82 8.41
N ILE A 114 11.91 -10.90 7.76
CA ILE A 114 12.65 -12.18 7.73
C ILE A 114 14.02 -11.99 7.10
N ASP A 115 14.08 -11.30 5.96
CA ASP A 115 15.33 -11.06 5.25
C ASP A 115 16.28 -10.16 6.05
N GLN A 116 15.75 -9.15 6.74
CA GLN A 116 16.51 -8.33 7.68
C GLN A 116 17.11 -9.20 8.80
N TYR A 117 16.31 -10.05 9.42
CA TYR A 117 16.78 -11.00 10.45
C TYR A 117 17.90 -11.91 9.92
N LEU A 118 17.75 -12.48 8.73
CA LEU A 118 18.77 -13.32 8.10
C LEU A 118 20.06 -12.52 7.86
N SER A 119 19.94 -11.30 7.32
CA SER A 119 21.08 -10.45 6.98
C SER A 119 21.89 -9.99 8.20
N THR A 120 21.23 -9.81 9.35
CA THR A 120 21.86 -9.38 10.62
C THR A 120 22.21 -10.53 11.55
N SER A 121 21.99 -11.79 11.13
CA SER A 121 22.27 -12.94 11.98
C SER A 121 23.78 -13.11 12.24
N TYR A 122 24.11 -13.51 13.47
CA TYR A 122 25.50 -13.85 13.86
C TYR A 122 26.05 -15.06 13.09
N TYR A 123 25.17 -15.95 12.64
CA TYR A 123 25.57 -17.17 11.94
C TYR A 123 25.78 -16.91 10.45
N PRO A 124 27.00 -17.10 9.91
CA PRO A 124 27.30 -16.81 8.50
C PRO A 124 26.44 -17.60 7.52
N PHE A 125 26.04 -18.84 7.87
CA PHE A 125 25.20 -19.68 7.03
C PHE A 125 23.80 -19.08 6.81
N LEU A 126 23.23 -18.41 7.82
CA LEU A 126 21.93 -17.73 7.70
C LEU A 126 22.05 -16.47 6.86
N ARG A 127 23.13 -15.71 7.06
CA ARG A 127 23.38 -14.47 6.30
C ARG A 127 23.48 -14.72 4.81
N GLN A 128 24.09 -15.83 4.40
CA GLN A 128 24.21 -16.21 2.98
C GLN A 128 22.87 -16.54 2.31
N LYS A 129 21.80 -16.80 3.06
CA LYS A 129 20.46 -17.04 2.50
C LYS A 129 19.79 -15.75 2.03
N SER A 130 20.14 -14.61 2.62
CA SER A 130 19.63 -13.29 2.24
C SER A 130 20.27 -12.86 0.92
N THR A 131 19.54 -13.06 -0.19
CA THR A 131 20.02 -12.74 -1.54
C THR A 131 18.97 -11.98 -2.33
N ILE A 132 19.41 -11.05 -3.17
CA ILE A 132 18.52 -10.27 -4.03
C ILE A 132 17.73 -11.14 -5.02
N ASN A 133 18.29 -12.27 -5.45
CA ASN A 133 17.62 -13.20 -6.36
C ASN A 133 16.44 -13.90 -5.67
N LEU A 134 16.63 -14.34 -4.42
CA LEU A 134 15.55 -14.89 -3.62
C LEU A 134 14.45 -13.84 -3.40
N ALA A 135 14.84 -12.59 -3.12
CA ALA A 135 13.88 -11.51 -2.93
C ALA A 135 13.01 -11.28 -4.16
N LYS A 136 13.60 -11.25 -5.36
CA LYS A 136 12.87 -11.16 -6.63
C LYS A 136 11.90 -12.33 -6.83
N ILE A 137 12.33 -13.56 -6.54
CA ILE A 137 11.48 -14.76 -6.67
C ILE A 137 10.28 -14.66 -5.71
N LEU A 138 10.52 -14.34 -4.44
CA LEU A 138 9.46 -14.23 -3.43
C LEU A 138 8.45 -13.13 -3.78
N ILE A 139 8.90 -11.96 -4.25
CA ILE A 139 7.97 -10.91 -4.70
C ILE A 139 7.14 -11.37 -5.90
N THR A 140 7.74 -12.04 -6.88
CA THR A 140 7.00 -12.57 -8.03
C THR A 140 5.94 -13.58 -7.59
N ILE A 141 6.26 -14.49 -6.68
CA ILE A 141 5.30 -15.44 -6.12
C ILE A 141 4.15 -14.71 -5.42
N VAL A 142 4.46 -13.73 -4.56
CA VAL A 142 3.45 -12.91 -3.86
C VAL A 142 2.54 -12.19 -4.84
N ILE A 143 3.09 -11.59 -5.90
CA ILE A 143 2.31 -10.92 -6.94
C ILE A 143 1.34 -11.90 -7.61
N ILE A 144 1.82 -13.08 -8.01
CA ILE A 144 0.99 -14.10 -8.68
C ILE A 144 -0.12 -14.60 -7.76
N VAL A 145 0.22 -14.97 -6.52
CA VAL A 145 -0.74 -15.48 -5.53
C VAL A 145 -1.87 -14.48 -5.29
N TRP A 146 -1.54 -13.20 -5.09
CA TRP A 146 -2.56 -12.19 -4.79
C TRP A 146 -3.31 -11.67 -6.02
N ILE A 147 -2.79 -11.85 -7.24
CA ILE A 147 -3.55 -11.57 -8.47
C ILE A 147 -4.59 -12.68 -8.74
N LEU A 148 -4.27 -13.92 -8.38
CA LEU A 148 -5.15 -15.09 -8.61
C LEU A 148 -6.21 -15.30 -7.53
N HIS A 149 -6.04 -14.71 -6.35
CA HIS A 149 -7.01 -14.74 -5.25
C HIS A 149 -8.12 -13.69 -5.43
#